data_AF-A0A8S2L2T4-F1
#
_entry.id   AF-A0A8S2L2T4-F1
#
_cell.length_a   1.000
_cell.length_b   1.000
_cell.length_c   1.000
_cell.angle_alpha   90.00
_cell.angle_beta   90.00
_cell.angle_gamma   90.00
#
_symmetry.space_group_name_H-M   'P 1'
#
loop_
_entity.id
_entity.type
_entity.pdbx_description
1 polymer ?
#
loop_
_entity_poly.entity_id
_entity_poly.type
_entity_poly.pdbx_seq_one_letter_code
_entity_poly.pdbx_strand_id
1 'polypeptide(L)'
;MFKTWIFDNLRLISIVEDSGLRGNCSYFYHLGTLCLFLRKNGTRSMDLESLFQSRQTISRDITNQAQLYKEQLMELIKEPVQNQSLTNSRYQLSTFLSVRYLTYADLTGKTVANTVNVGQQVRDSIQTYVEPSIANVNPDALSAATTQPNITYHENPVMKCPVAYVVWYGNWTGNSGVVLIENFLKGIGSTSWWGMATEYTNGSNIIFGQATYDNYSQGTSLNQSMVFAIVTKAISSQALPFNENGIYFVLTSSDVNETEFCTSACGWHSYDWPTKLIYSWIGNSELQCPQRCSAQQTSPNGNFGADAMASVIAHEAMEATTDPFLNAWFDLNGEENADKCAWTFGNLMTSSNGAYYNMIVGGVQFLIQQNWNLSIQNCSLF
;
A
#
# COMPACT_ATOMS: atom_id res chain seq x y z
N MET A 1 -7.74 -5.67 40.15
CA MET A 1 -8.50 -4.96 39.10
C MET A 1 -7.89 -5.21 37.71
N PHE A 2 -7.54 -6.46 37.38
CA PHE A 2 -6.80 -6.79 36.14
C PHE A 2 -7.23 -8.14 35.52
N LYS A 3 -8.36 -8.71 35.98
CA LYS A 3 -8.90 -10.00 35.50
C LYS A 3 -10.34 -9.94 34.99
N THR A 4 -11.02 -8.80 35.07
CA THR A 4 -12.42 -8.62 34.62
C THR A 4 -12.56 -7.80 33.34
N TRP A 5 -11.48 -7.29 32.76
CA TRP A 5 -11.55 -6.50 31.51
C TRP A 5 -11.48 -7.36 30.23
N ILE A 6 -11.07 -8.62 30.35
CA ILE A 6 -10.88 -9.53 29.19
C ILE A 6 -12.15 -10.31 28.83
N PHE A 7 -13.17 -10.37 29.71
CA PHE A 7 -14.35 -11.21 29.49
C PHE A 7 -15.55 -10.50 28.83
N ASP A 8 -15.61 -9.16 28.84
CA ASP A 8 -16.79 -8.44 28.30
C ASP A 8 -16.71 -8.11 26.80
N ASN A 9 -15.55 -8.27 26.15
CA ASN A 9 -15.38 -7.99 24.72
C ASN A 9 -15.42 -9.24 23.82
N LEU A 10 -15.58 -10.44 24.38
CA LEU A 10 -15.64 -11.70 23.61
C LEU A 10 -17.07 -12.21 23.34
N ARG A 11 -18.11 -11.41 23.60
CA ARG A 11 -19.52 -11.77 23.34
C ARG A 11 -20.19 -10.97 22.21
N LEU A 12 -19.40 -10.39 21.30
CA LEU A 12 -19.92 -9.60 20.18
C LEU A 12 -19.73 -10.25 18.79
N ILE A 13 -19.39 -11.53 18.71
CA ILE A 13 -19.24 -12.27 17.44
C ILE A 13 -20.07 -13.57 17.46
N SER A 14 -21.34 -13.55 17.88
CA SER A 14 -22.15 -14.77 17.79
C SER A 14 -23.65 -14.60 17.49
N ILE A 15 -24.08 -13.48 16.92
CA ILE A 15 -25.48 -13.36 16.45
C ILE A 15 -25.52 -12.54 15.15
N VAL A 16 -25.00 -13.10 14.06
CA VAL A 16 -25.31 -12.66 12.68
C VAL A 16 -25.58 -13.91 11.81
N GLU A 17 -26.31 -14.87 12.36
CA GLU A 17 -26.73 -16.08 11.62
C GLU A 17 -28.21 -16.39 11.81
N ASP A 18 -29.11 -15.38 11.87
CA ASP A 18 -30.55 -15.73 11.83
C ASP A 18 -31.52 -14.65 11.31
N SER A 19 -31.12 -13.90 10.28
CA SER A 19 -32.09 -13.04 9.57
C SER A 19 -31.78 -13.01 8.08
N GLY A 20 -32.30 -14.00 7.35
CA GLY A 20 -32.17 -14.11 5.90
C GLY A 20 -32.77 -12.93 5.14
N LEU A 21 -31.97 -11.89 4.91
CA LEU A 21 -32.28 -10.79 4.01
C LEU A 21 -31.08 -10.54 3.07
N ARG A 22 -31.22 -10.96 1.82
CA ARG A 22 -30.29 -10.67 0.72
C ARG A 22 -30.64 -9.31 0.10
N GLY A 23 -29.66 -8.41 -0.04
CA GLY A 23 -29.75 -7.24 -0.93
C GLY A 23 -28.97 -6.00 -0.47
N ASN A 24 -27.95 -5.63 -1.27
CA ASN A 24 -27.22 -4.35 -1.35
C ASN A 24 -26.59 -3.74 -0.06
N CYS A 25 -25.28 -3.95 0.07
CA CYS A 25 -24.38 -3.27 1.00
C CYS A 25 -24.02 -1.86 0.49
N SER A 26 -24.55 -0.83 1.15
CA SER A 26 -24.00 0.54 1.16
C SER A 26 -24.71 1.41 2.23
N TYR A 27 -25.89 1.01 2.69
CA TYR A 27 -26.74 1.85 3.57
C TYR A 27 -26.72 1.52 5.07
N PHE A 28 -25.90 0.56 5.55
CA PHE A 28 -26.04 0.03 6.92
C PHE A 28 -25.09 0.58 7.99
N TYR A 29 -24.07 1.37 7.63
CA TYR A 29 -23.13 1.89 8.63
C TYR A 29 -23.70 2.99 9.53
N HIS A 30 -24.70 3.74 9.07
CA HIS A 30 -25.33 4.81 9.87
C HIS A 30 -26.41 4.31 10.84
N LEU A 31 -26.90 3.07 10.70
CA LEU A 31 -27.94 2.49 11.55
C LEU A 31 -27.38 1.73 12.77
N GLY A 32 -26.16 1.16 12.68
CA GLY A 32 -25.56 0.37 13.77
C GLY A 32 -25.32 1.17 15.05
N THR A 33 -24.82 2.39 14.94
CA THR A 33 -24.53 3.27 16.08
C THR A 33 -25.82 3.86 16.68
N LEU A 34 -26.82 4.10 15.84
CA LEU A 34 -28.15 4.56 16.25
C LEU A 34 -28.91 3.47 17.02
N CYS A 35 -28.81 2.20 16.59
CA CYS A 35 -29.38 1.05 17.29
C CYS A 35 -28.79 0.84 18.69
N LEU A 36 -27.48 1.07 18.88
CA LEU A 36 -26.82 0.98 20.19
C LEU A 36 -27.28 2.09 21.15
N PHE A 37 -27.47 3.32 20.65
CA PHE A 37 -28.00 4.45 21.43
C PHE A 37 -29.47 4.25 21.83
N LEU A 38 -30.30 3.77 20.91
CA LEU A 38 -31.72 3.44 21.15
C LEU A 38 -31.90 2.32 22.18
N ARG A 39 -31.06 1.28 22.14
CA ARG A 39 -31.09 0.17 23.13
C ARG A 39 -30.70 0.63 24.53
N LYS A 40 -29.73 1.54 24.65
CA LYS A 40 -29.25 2.04 25.95
C LYS A 40 -30.28 2.92 26.67
N ASN A 41 -31.16 3.58 25.92
CA ASN A 41 -32.19 4.49 26.45
C ASN A 41 -33.63 3.93 26.37
N GLY A 42 -33.80 2.65 26.02
CA GLY A 42 -35.09 1.94 26.09
C GLY A 42 -36.17 2.40 25.10
N THR A 43 -35.82 3.19 24.08
CA THR A 43 -36.78 3.83 23.18
C THR A 43 -36.96 3.01 21.90
N ARG A 44 -38.20 2.65 21.54
CA ARG A 44 -38.51 1.80 20.37
C ARG A 44 -38.84 2.56 19.08
N SER A 45 -39.03 3.88 19.15
CA SER A 45 -39.11 4.78 17.99
C SER A 45 -38.76 6.21 18.42
N MET A 46 -38.15 6.99 17.52
CA MET A 46 -37.83 8.41 17.73
C MET A 46 -38.47 9.25 16.62
N ASP A 47 -39.00 10.41 16.97
CA ASP A 47 -39.39 11.41 15.97
C ASP A 47 -38.16 12.12 15.37
N LEU A 48 -38.36 12.80 14.24
CA LEU A 48 -37.30 13.47 13.49
C LEU A 48 -36.57 14.53 14.31
N GLU A 49 -37.27 15.24 15.20
CA GLU A 49 -36.69 16.33 16.00
C GLU A 49 -35.78 15.79 17.11
N SER A 50 -36.16 14.65 17.71
CA SER A 50 -35.35 13.87 18.64
C SER A 50 -34.11 13.26 17.95
N LEU A 51 -34.25 12.87 16.68
CA LEU A 51 -33.15 12.40 15.82
C LEU A 51 -32.14 13.52 15.52
N PHE A 52 -32.62 14.75 15.30
CA PHE A 52 -31.75 15.91 15.13
C PHE A 52 -31.04 16.32 16.43
N GLN A 53 -31.73 16.30 17.59
CA GLN A 53 -31.13 16.62 18.89
C GLN A 53 -30.12 15.57 19.35
N SER A 54 -30.38 14.28 19.11
CA SER A 54 -29.41 13.21 19.39
C SER A 54 -28.18 13.30 18.50
N ARG A 55 -28.32 13.64 17.20
CA ARG A 55 -27.20 13.91 16.30
C ARG A 55 -26.32 15.07 16.80
N GLN A 56 -26.93 16.15 17.28
CA GLN A 56 -26.19 17.28 17.84
C GLN A 56 -25.49 16.94 19.17
N THR A 57 -26.13 16.14 20.02
CA THR A 57 -25.55 15.69 21.30
C THR A 57 -24.36 14.76 21.08
N ILE A 58 -24.49 13.79 20.16
CA ILE A 58 -23.41 12.87 19.78
C ILE A 58 -22.24 13.64 19.16
N SER A 59 -22.50 14.61 18.30
CA SER A 59 -21.47 15.47 17.71
C SER A 59 -20.73 16.31 18.77
N ARG A 60 -21.44 16.82 19.77
CA ARG A 60 -20.86 17.56 20.90
C ARG A 60 -19.98 16.67 21.79
N ASP A 61 -20.45 15.47 22.13
CA ASP A 61 -19.70 14.54 22.99
C ASP A 61 -18.43 14.04 22.31
N ILE A 62 -18.49 13.79 21.00
CA ILE A 62 -17.33 13.49 20.16
C ILE A 62 -16.32 14.64 20.17
N THR A 63 -16.79 15.87 20.00
CA THR A 63 -15.93 17.07 19.97
C THR A 63 -15.22 17.28 21.32
N ASN A 64 -15.93 17.05 22.43
CA ASN A 64 -15.37 17.16 23.78
C ASN A 64 -14.33 16.07 24.07
N GLN A 65 -14.55 14.83 23.59
CA GLN A 65 -13.55 13.76 23.71
C GLN A 65 -12.29 14.05 22.89
N ALA A 66 -12.43 14.54 21.66
CA ALA A 66 -11.29 14.90 20.81
C ALA A 66 -10.42 16.01 21.46
N GLN A 67 -11.06 16.98 22.11
CA GLN A 67 -10.38 18.05 22.83
C GLN A 67 -9.63 17.53 24.08
N LEU A 68 -10.23 16.60 24.83
CA LEU A 68 -9.58 15.96 25.98
C LEU A 68 -8.32 15.19 25.57
N TYR A 69 -8.37 14.44 24.47
CA TYR A 69 -7.21 13.71 23.95
C TYR A 69 -6.09 14.64 23.49
N LYS A 70 -6.44 15.77 22.87
CA LYS A 70 -5.48 16.81 22.48
C LYS A 70 -4.76 17.39 23.70
N GLU A 71 -5.47 17.68 24.78
CA GLU A 71 -4.88 18.22 26.01
C GLU A 71 -3.94 17.21 26.70
N GLN A 72 -4.34 15.93 26.75
CA GLN A 72 -3.49 14.85 27.25
C GLN A 72 -2.21 14.67 26.43
N LEU A 73 -2.29 14.81 25.09
CA LEU A 73 -1.13 14.75 24.21
C LEU A 73 -0.13 15.89 24.49
N MET A 74 -0.65 17.11 24.70
CA MET A 74 0.16 18.29 24.95
C MET A 74 0.82 18.31 26.33
N GLU A 75 0.27 17.62 27.33
CA GLU A 75 0.97 17.39 28.61
C GLU A 75 2.09 16.36 28.47
N LEU A 76 1.87 15.27 27.73
CA LEU A 76 2.86 14.22 27.47
C LEU A 76 4.14 14.74 26.78
N ILE A 77 4.02 15.80 25.99
CA ILE A 77 5.13 16.44 25.26
C ILE A 77 6.00 17.33 26.18
N LYS A 78 5.48 17.79 27.33
CA LYS A 78 6.20 18.73 28.23
C LYS A 78 7.12 18.06 29.25
N GLU A 79 6.99 16.75 29.47
CA GLU A 79 7.74 16.01 30.48
C GLU A 79 9.11 15.52 29.93
N PRO A 80 10.26 15.89 30.53
CA PRO A 80 11.58 15.43 30.07
C PRO A 80 11.76 13.91 30.25
N VAL A 81 12.24 13.22 29.21
CA VAL A 81 12.39 11.75 29.21
C VAL A 81 13.79 11.36 29.71
N GLN A 82 13.88 10.64 30.84
CA GLN A 82 15.16 10.23 31.43
C GLN A 82 15.60 8.80 31.09
N ASN A 83 14.82 7.96 30.37
CA ASN A 83 15.29 6.61 30.02
C ASN A 83 14.57 5.93 28.84
N GLN A 84 15.27 4.97 28.20
CA GLN A 84 14.96 4.38 26.89
C GLN A 84 13.70 3.48 26.84
N SER A 85 13.29 2.89 27.97
CA SER A 85 12.05 2.09 28.03
C SER A 85 10.79 2.95 28.09
N LEU A 86 10.90 4.21 28.53
CA LEU A 86 9.79 5.17 28.53
C LEU A 86 9.54 5.74 27.14
N THR A 87 10.53 5.71 26.25
CA THR A 87 10.45 6.21 24.87
C THR A 87 9.55 5.33 24.00
N ASN A 88 9.66 4.00 24.09
CA ASN A 88 8.81 3.06 23.35
C ASN A 88 7.35 3.10 23.82
N SER A 89 7.13 3.19 25.14
CA SER A 89 5.79 3.34 25.72
C SER A 89 5.16 4.68 25.35
N ARG A 90 5.93 5.78 25.29
CA ARG A 90 5.45 7.09 24.83
C ARG A 90 5.14 7.10 23.34
N TYR A 91 5.98 6.45 22.52
CA TYR A 91 5.76 6.31 21.08
C TYR A 91 4.46 5.54 20.78
N GLN A 92 4.24 4.42 21.47
CA GLN A 92 2.98 3.67 21.32
C GLN A 92 1.76 4.46 21.81
N LEU A 93 1.87 5.17 22.94
CA LEU A 93 0.77 6.02 23.43
C LEU A 93 0.47 7.18 22.48
N SER A 94 1.50 7.85 21.94
CA SER A 94 1.33 8.96 21.00
C SER A 94 0.72 8.51 19.68
N THR A 95 1.12 7.35 19.17
CA THR A 95 0.54 6.77 17.94
C THR A 95 -0.91 6.37 18.17
N PHE A 96 -1.22 5.73 19.31
CA PHE A 96 -2.58 5.32 19.65
C PHE A 96 -3.53 6.52 19.83
N LEU A 97 -3.07 7.59 20.50
CA LEU A 97 -3.84 8.81 20.68
C LEU A 97 -4.00 9.61 19.37
N SER A 98 -3.00 9.59 18.49
CA SER A 98 -3.06 10.24 17.17
C SER A 98 -4.06 9.55 16.25
N VAL A 99 -4.07 8.21 16.21
CA VAL A 99 -5.06 7.43 15.44
C VAL A 99 -6.47 7.70 15.95
N ARG A 100 -6.69 7.70 17.28
CA ARG A 100 -8.00 8.02 17.88
C ARG A 100 -8.46 9.43 17.52
N TYR A 101 -7.58 10.42 17.58
CA TYR A 101 -7.90 11.82 17.24
C TYR A 101 -8.27 11.97 15.75
N LEU A 102 -7.56 11.28 14.84
CA LEU A 102 -7.85 11.27 13.41
C LEU A 102 -9.23 10.67 13.10
N THR A 103 -9.57 9.54 13.73
CA THR A 103 -10.91 8.93 13.59
C THR A 103 -12.02 9.89 14.03
N TYR A 104 -11.79 10.70 15.06
CA TYR A 104 -12.78 11.68 15.54
C TYR A 104 -12.83 12.98 14.72
N ALA A 105 -11.71 13.41 14.12
CA ALA A 105 -11.66 14.58 13.24
C ALA A 105 -12.46 14.35 11.95
N ASP A 106 -12.35 13.16 11.35
CA ASP A 106 -13.16 12.74 10.19
C ASP A 106 -14.65 12.68 10.52
N LEU A 107 -15.01 12.20 11.72
CA LEU A 107 -16.40 12.12 12.17
C LEU A 107 -17.05 13.51 12.41
N THR A 108 -16.27 14.59 12.54
CA THR A 108 -16.79 15.96 12.80
C THR A 108 -16.69 16.91 11.61
N GLY A 109 -16.16 16.45 10.47
CA GLY A 109 -16.11 17.23 9.22
C GLY A 109 -15.25 18.50 9.29
N LYS A 110 -14.30 18.59 10.24
CA LYS A 110 -13.33 19.70 10.28
C LYS A 110 -12.13 19.35 9.41
N THR A 111 -11.78 20.27 8.51
CA THR A 111 -10.77 20.06 7.45
C THR A 111 -9.36 19.75 7.96
N VAL A 112 -8.73 18.81 7.27
CA VAL A 112 -7.46 18.08 7.51
C VAL A 112 -6.19 18.97 7.46
N ALA A 113 -6.31 20.27 7.20
CA ALA A 113 -5.18 21.13 6.83
C ALA A 113 -4.21 21.50 7.98
N ASN A 114 -4.65 21.52 9.24
CA ASN A 114 -3.77 21.86 10.37
C ASN A 114 -3.07 20.66 11.02
N THR A 115 -3.42 19.43 10.61
CA THR A 115 -2.99 18.18 11.27
C THR A 115 -1.72 17.60 10.68
N VAL A 116 -1.46 17.85 9.39
CA VAL A 116 -0.20 17.45 8.71
C VAL A 116 1.01 18.14 9.36
N ASN A 117 0.86 19.38 9.82
CA ASN A 117 1.94 20.16 10.46
C ASN A 117 2.37 19.61 11.82
N VAL A 118 1.47 19.04 12.62
CA VAL A 118 1.82 18.53 13.97
C VAL A 118 2.50 17.16 13.88
N GLY A 119 2.04 16.29 12.99
CA GLY A 119 2.69 15.00 12.72
C GLY A 119 4.09 15.15 12.12
N GLN A 120 4.29 16.16 11.26
CA GLN A 120 5.59 16.49 10.71
C GLN A 120 6.53 17.11 11.76
N GLN A 121 6.04 18.05 12.59
CA GLN A 121 6.84 18.64 13.67
C GLN A 121 7.31 17.60 14.71
N VAL A 122 6.51 16.58 15.01
CA VAL A 122 6.89 15.48 15.91
C VAL A 122 7.95 14.58 15.26
N ARG A 123 7.84 14.28 13.96
CA ARG A 123 8.87 13.52 13.23
C ARG A 123 10.19 14.28 13.11
N ASP A 124 10.13 15.56 12.76
CA ASP A 124 11.32 16.39 12.57
C ASP A 124 12.08 16.60 13.90
N SER A 125 11.37 16.73 15.03
CA SER A 125 11.99 16.87 16.36
C SER A 125 12.70 15.62 16.86
N ILE A 126 12.29 14.44 16.37
CA ILE A 126 12.93 13.15 16.69
C ILE A 126 14.20 12.95 15.85
N GLN A 127 14.20 13.47 14.62
CA GLN A 127 15.30 13.30 13.66
C GLN A 127 16.55 14.14 14.00
N THR A 128 16.40 15.27 14.71
CA THR A 128 17.52 16.15 15.09
C THR A 128 18.41 15.62 16.22
N TYR A 129 18.01 14.55 16.92
CA TYR A 129 18.75 14.00 18.07
C TYR A 129 19.53 12.71 17.78
N VAL A 130 19.42 12.17 16.56
CA VAL A 130 20.14 10.98 16.14
C VAL A 130 20.97 11.35 14.93
N GLU A 131 22.27 11.54 15.11
CA GLU A 131 23.37 11.29 14.15
C GLU A 131 24.70 11.68 14.85
N PRO A 132 25.86 11.02 14.57
CA PRO A 132 26.12 10.10 13.47
C PRO A 132 26.75 8.76 13.90
N SER A 133 26.15 7.63 13.51
CA SER A 133 26.86 6.35 13.30
C SER A 133 26.04 5.25 12.59
N ILE A 134 24.87 5.56 12.01
CA ILE A 134 24.02 4.54 11.34
C ILE A 134 23.49 5.04 9.98
N ALA A 135 24.32 5.72 9.21
CA ALA A 135 24.01 5.97 7.80
C ALA A 135 24.29 4.68 7.01
N ASN A 136 23.24 3.90 6.69
CA ASN A 136 23.10 3.05 5.47
C ASN A 136 22.09 1.89 5.59
N VAL A 137 21.21 1.85 6.57
CA VAL A 137 20.11 0.86 6.59
C VAL A 137 18.82 1.55 7.01
N ASN A 138 17.77 1.43 6.17
CA ASN A 138 16.41 1.80 6.56
C ASN A 138 16.06 1.01 7.85
N PRO A 139 15.66 1.66 8.95
CA PRO A 139 15.30 0.97 10.20
C PRO A 139 14.17 -0.07 10.07
N ASP A 140 13.44 -0.11 8.95
CA ASP A 140 12.46 -1.16 8.65
C ASP A 140 13.09 -2.52 8.27
N ALA A 141 14.41 -2.56 8.02
CA ALA A 141 15.13 -3.80 7.67
C ALA A 141 15.24 -4.81 8.84
N LEU A 142 14.74 -4.46 10.04
CA LEU A 142 14.77 -5.31 11.23
C LEU A 142 13.44 -5.21 12.02
N SER A 143 12.30 -5.46 11.38
CA SER A 143 11.04 -5.61 12.12
C SER A 143 10.81 -7.07 12.54
N ALA A 144 10.64 -7.28 13.85
CA ALA A 144 10.23 -8.56 14.41
C ALA A 144 8.80 -8.89 13.93
N ALA A 145 8.60 -10.11 13.46
CA ALA A 145 7.33 -10.62 12.93
C ALA A 145 6.15 -10.35 13.87
N THR A 146 5.39 -9.29 13.57
CA THR A 146 3.99 -9.21 14.01
C THR A 146 3.24 -10.27 13.20
N THR A 147 2.41 -11.07 13.87
CA THR A 147 1.53 -12.02 13.17
C THR A 147 0.55 -11.22 12.33
N GLN A 148 0.89 -11.04 11.05
CA GLN A 148 0.02 -10.44 10.06
C GLN A 148 -1.13 -11.42 9.75
N PRO A 149 -2.35 -10.92 9.43
CA PRO A 149 -3.44 -11.80 9.04
C PRO A 149 -3.10 -12.59 7.78
N ASN A 150 -3.54 -13.85 7.71
CA ASN A 150 -3.36 -14.65 6.51
C ASN A 150 -4.16 -14.07 5.35
N ILE A 151 -3.61 -14.13 4.14
CA ILE A 151 -4.34 -13.85 2.91
C ILE A 151 -5.28 -15.04 2.63
N THR A 152 -6.51 -14.73 2.25
CA THR A 152 -7.52 -15.73 1.85
C THR A 152 -7.99 -15.51 0.42
N TYR A 153 -8.43 -16.59 -0.22
CA TYR A 153 -9.05 -16.53 -1.54
C TYR A 153 -10.54 -16.20 -1.44
N HIS A 154 -10.99 -15.22 -2.22
CA HIS A 154 -12.37 -14.72 -2.24
C HIS A 154 -13.17 -15.19 -3.46
N GLU A 155 -12.76 -16.32 -4.06
CA GLU A 155 -13.47 -17.00 -5.15
C GLU A 155 -13.60 -16.21 -6.47
N ASN A 156 -12.74 -15.21 -6.69
CA ASN A 156 -12.72 -14.38 -7.90
C ASN A 156 -11.55 -14.68 -8.85
N PRO A 157 -11.60 -14.22 -10.11
CA PRO A 157 -10.59 -14.56 -11.11
C PRO A 157 -9.17 -14.12 -10.73
N VAL A 158 -8.21 -15.01 -11.00
CA VAL A 158 -6.77 -14.73 -11.00
C VAL A 158 -6.24 -14.79 -12.43
N MET A 159 -5.14 -14.11 -12.74
CA MET A 159 -4.60 -14.12 -14.11
C MET A 159 -4.02 -15.48 -14.48
N LYS A 160 -4.29 -15.91 -15.71
CA LYS A 160 -3.68 -17.10 -16.31
C LYS A 160 -2.75 -16.67 -17.45
N CYS A 161 -1.49 -17.06 -17.35
CA CYS A 161 -0.44 -16.70 -18.31
C CYS A 161 -0.33 -15.18 -18.50
N PRO A 162 -0.05 -14.42 -17.42
CA PRO A 162 0.02 -12.97 -17.51
C PRO A 162 1.11 -12.53 -18.51
N VAL A 163 0.82 -11.47 -19.26
CA VAL A 163 1.73 -10.87 -20.24
C VAL A 163 1.98 -9.42 -19.87
N ALA A 164 3.23 -9.08 -19.56
CA ALA A 164 3.63 -7.70 -19.31
C ALA A 164 3.76 -6.94 -20.63
N TYR A 165 2.98 -5.87 -20.79
CA TYR A 165 3.15 -4.87 -21.84
C TYR A 165 3.62 -3.57 -21.22
N VAL A 166 4.52 -2.86 -21.90
CA VAL A 166 5.13 -1.64 -21.35
C VAL A 166 4.85 -0.44 -22.24
N VAL A 167 4.45 0.66 -21.62
CA VAL A 167 4.48 2.00 -22.21
C VAL A 167 5.55 2.80 -21.49
N TRP A 168 6.67 3.03 -22.18
CA TRP A 168 7.73 3.93 -21.75
C TRP A 168 7.24 5.37 -21.89
N TYR A 169 6.74 5.94 -20.80
CA TYR A 169 6.10 7.27 -20.80
C TYR A 169 7.10 8.36 -20.40
N GLY A 170 7.21 9.39 -21.23
CA GLY A 170 8.16 10.49 -21.06
C GLY A 170 9.46 10.28 -21.85
N ASN A 171 10.55 10.91 -21.42
CA ASN A 171 11.82 10.87 -22.15
C ASN A 171 12.73 9.74 -21.66
N TRP A 172 12.77 8.66 -22.43
CA TRP A 172 13.64 7.50 -22.19
C TRP A 172 14.85 7.44 -23.13
N THR A 173 15.09 8.49 -23.93
CA THR A 173 16.17 8.50 -24.93
C THR A 173 17.54 8.35 -24.26
N GLY A 174 18.27 7.30 -24.63
CA GLY A 174 19.60 7.03 -24.10
C GLY A 174 19.65 6.52 -22.66
N ASN A 175 18.50 6.26 -22.03
CA ASN A 175 18.44 5.73 -20.67
C ASN A 175 18.66 4.20 -20.69
N SER A 176 19.71 3.72 -19.99
CA SER A 176 20.03 2.29 -19.90
C SER A 176 18.96 1.45 -19.19
N GLY A 177 18.09 2.10 -18.44
CA GLY A 177 16.99 1.49 -17.69
C GLY A 177 15.99 0.74 -18.57
N VAL A 178 15.81 1.17 -19.82
CA VAL A 178 14.91 0.51 -20.77
C VAL A 178 15.32 -0.96 -20.97
N VAL A 179 16.59 -1.18 -21.32
CA VAL A 179 17.13 -2.52 -21.55
C VAL A 179 17.13 -3.33 -20.24
N LEU A 180 17.45 -2.68 -19.12
CA LEU A 180 17.51 -3.31 -17.81
C LEU A 180 16.16 -3.89 -17.38
N ILE A 181 15.10 -3.09 -17.43
CA ILE A 181 13.74 -3.50 -17.06
C ILE A 181 13.15 -4.51 -18.05
N GLU A 182 13.37 -4.34 -19.35
CA GLU A 182 12.89 -5.35 -20.30
C GLU A 182 13.55 -6.71 -20.08
N ASN A 183 14.84 -6.74 -19.76
CA ASN A 183 15.54 -7.98 -19.41
C ASN A 183 15.02 -8.57 -18.10
N PHE A 184 14.72 -7.72 -17.12
CA PHE A 184 14.05 -8.14 -15.88
C PHE A 184 12.70 -8.81 -16.18
N LEU A 185 11.81 -8.15 -16.93
CA LEU A 185 10.49 -8.68 -17.29
C LEU A 185 10.55 -9.96 -18.13
N LYS A 186 11.56 -10.10 -19.02
CA LYS A 186 11.78 -11.33 -19.78
C LYS A 186 12.20 -12.50 -18.90
N GLY A 187 12.86 -12.24 -17.77
CA GLY A 187 13.43 -13.28 -16.90
C GLY A 187 12.63 -13.59 -15.64
N ILE A 188 11.93 -12.60 -15.07
CA ILE A 188 11.37 -12.68 -13.71
C ILE A 188 10.40 -13.87 -13.55
N GLY A 189 9.56 -14.13 -14.56
CA GLY A 189 8.60 -15.23 -14.55
C GLY A 189 9.23 -16.63 -14.49
N SER A 190 10.54 -16.77 -14.73
CA SER A 190 11.26 -18.05 -14.61
C SER A 190 12.02 -18.19 -13.29
N THR A 191 11.90 -17.23 -12.38
CA THR A 191 12.58 -17.26 -11.08
C THR A 191 11.77 -18.07 -10.05
N SER A 192 12.46 -18.60 -9.05
CA SER A 192 11.80 -19.22 -7.89
C SER A 192 10.95 -18.22 -7.11
N TRP A 193 11.36 -16.94 -7.08
CA TRP A 193 10.56 -15.86 -6.48
C TRP A 193 9.19 -15.74 -7.13
N TRP A 194 9.13 -15.74 -8.47
CA TRP A 194 7.85 -15.72 -9.19
C TRP A 194 7.06 -17.02 -9.02
N GLY A 195 7.73 -18.14 -8.73
CA GLY A 195 7.10 -19.43 -8.47
C GLY A 195 6.02 -19.38 -7.39
N MET A 196 6.13 -18.45 -6.43
CA MET A 196 5.09 -18.22 -5.41
C MET A 196 3.73 -17.83 -6.01
N ALA A 197 3.68 -17.19 -7.19
CA ALA A 197 2.41 -16.89 -7.87
C ALA A 197 1.58 -18.15 -8.14
N THR A 198 2.23 -19.31 -8.31
CA THR A 198 1.54 -20.59 -8.57
C THR A 198 0.83 -21.16 -7.34
N GLU A 199 1.13 -20.65 -6.14
CA GLU A 199 0.41 -21.01 -4.91
C GLU A 199 -1.00 -20.38 -4.87
N TYR A 200 -1.24 -19.33 -5.65
CA TYR A 200 -2.48 -18.53 -5.63
C TYR A 200 -3.53 -19.07 -6.63
N THR A 201 -4.11 -20.24 -6.33
CA THR A 201 -5.17 -20.96 -7.08
C THR A 201 -4.77 -21.38 -8.51
N ASN A 202 -4.49 -20.43 -9.40
CA ASN A 202 -4.15 -20.63 -10.81
C ASN A 202 -3.13 -19.58 -11.34
N GLY A 203 -2.48 -18.82 -10.47
CA GLY A 203 -1.43 -17.90 -10.90
C GLY A 203 -0.34 -18.64 -11.67
N SER A 204 0.26 -17.97 -12.65
CA SER A 204 1.28 -18.60 -13.49
C SER A 204 2.39 -17.63 -13.87
N ASN A 205 3.38 -18.16 -14.60
CA ASN A 205 4.55 -17.39 -14.97
C ASN A 205 4.19 -16.23 -15.89
N ILE A 206 4.61 -15.04 -15.51
CA ILE A 206 4.53 -13.86 -16.37
C ILE A 206 5.55 -13.95 -17.50
N ILE A 207 5.15 -13.51 -18.68
CA ILE A 207 6.06 -13.33 -19.81
C ILE A 207 6.07 -11.86 -20.24
N PHE A 208 7.20 -11.40 -20.75
CA PHE A 208 7.26 -10.10 -21.42
C PHE A 208 6.67 -10.21 -22.83
N GLY A 209 5.73 -9.32 -23.13
CA GLY A 209 5.14 -9.17 -24.46
C GLY A 209 5.90 -8.16 -25.29
N GLN A 210 5.36 -6.95 -25.35
CA GLN A 210 5.86 -5.86 -26.20
C GLN A 210 5.93 -4.55 -25.40
N ALA A 211 6.83 -3.66 -25.80
CA ALA A 211 6.90 -2.28 -25.34
C ALA A 211 6.57 -1.28 -26.45
N THR A 212 6.11 -0.10 -26.07
CA THR A 212 5.99 1.09 -26.92
C THR A 212 6.44 2.33 -26.16
N TYR A 213 6.52 3.46 -26.84
CA TYR A 213 6.90 4.75 -26.26
C TYR A 213 5.76 5.75 -26.38
N ASP A 214 5.59 6.56 -25.34
CA ASP A 214 4.69 7.70 -25.37
C ASP A 214 5.42 8.95 -24.83
N ASN A 215 5.70 9.89 -25.75
CA ASN A 215 6.46 11.09 -25.43
C ASN A 215 5.54 12.18 -24.85
N TYR A 216 5.16 12.01 -23.58
CA TYR A 216 4.38 12.97 -22.77
C TYR A 216 2.98 13.32 -23.30
N SER A 217 2.22 12.36 -23.83
CA SER A 217 0.91 12.67 -24.42
C SER A 217 -0.14 13.19 -23.45
N GLN A 218 0.06 13.03 -22.14
CA GLN A 218 -0.74 13.60 -21.06
C GLN A 218 0.05 14.66 -20.25
N GLY A 219 1.20 15.12 -20.74
CA GLY A 219 2.10 16.02 -20.03
C GLY A 219 2.96 15.35 -18.95
N THR A 220 3.56 16.13 -18.06
CA THR A 220 4.48 15.66 -17.00
C THR A 220 3.81 15.53 -15.62
N SER A 221 2.51 15.80 -15.52
CA SER A 221 1.75 15.69 -14.26
C SER A 221 0.52 14.83 -14.50
N LEU A 222 0.59 13.60 -13.99
CA LEU A 222 -0.40 12.56 -14.22
C LEU A 222 -1.32 12.40 -13.01
N ASN A 223 -2.48 11.82 -13.29
CA ASN A 223 -3.35 11.17 -12.31
C ASN A 223 -3.79 9.81 -12.88
N GLN A 224 -4.48 8.99 -12.09
CA GLN A 224 -4.94 7.67 -12.51
C GLN A 224 -5.69 7.65 -13.85
N SER A 225 -6.59 8.63 -14.09
CA SER A 225 -7.36 8.69 -15.36
C SER A 225 -6.48 8.98 -16.57
N MET A 226 -5.40 9.74 -16.40
CA MET A 226 -4.42 9.99 -17.46
C MET A 226 -3.57 8.76 -17.74
N VAL A 227 -3.22 7.98 -16.71
CA VAL A 227 -2.54 6.67 -16.89
C VAL A 227 -3.42 5.73 -17.72
N PHE A 228 -4.70 5.63 -17.41
CA PHE A 228 -5.65 4.84 -18.21
C PHE A 228 -5.75 5.34 -19.67
N ALA A 229 -5.76 6.66 -19.88
CA ALA A 229 -5.75 7.26 -21.21
C ALA A 229 -4.48 6.90 -22.02
N ILE A 230 -3.31 6.82 -21.35
CA ILE A 230 -2.04 6.40 -21.98
C ILE A 230 -2.14 4.96 -22.48
N VAL A 231 -2.63 4.04 -21.63
CA VAL A 231 -2.77 2.62 -21.99
C VAL A 231 -3.78 2.43 -23.12
N THR A 232 -4.97 3.02 -22.99
CA THR A 232 -6.02 2.89 -24.02
C THR A 232 -5.62 3.53 -25.35
N LYS A 233 -4.83 4.61 -25.34
CA LYS A 233 -4.21 5.16 -26.56
C LYS A 233 -3.22 4.18 -27.18
N ALA A 234 -2.34 3.55 -26.40
CA ALA A 234 -1.40 2.56 -26.92
C ALA A 234 -2.11 1.38 -27.60
N ILE A 235 -3.22 0.94 -27.03
CA ILE A 235 -4.05 -0.15 -27.58
C ILE A 235 -4.82 0.30 -28.84
N SER A 236 -5.53 1.42 -28.77
CA SER A 236 -6.37 1.91 -29.88
C SER A 236 -5.56 2.36 -31.10
N SER A 237 -4.33 2.84 -30.90
CA SER A 237 -3.38 3.14 -31.97
C SER A 237 -2.65 1.90 -32.51
N GLN A 238 -2.94 0.71 -31.99
CA GLN A 238 -2.30 -0.56 -32.35
C GLN A 238 -0.79 -0.62 -32.04
N ALA A 239 -0.29 0.28 -31.18
CA ALA A 239 1.09 0.24 -30.71
C ALA A 239 1.32 -0.92 -29.72
N LEU A 240 0.28 -1.33 -29.01
CA LEU A 240 0.21 -2.56 -28.22
C LEU A 240 -1.09 -3.32 -28.57
N PRO A 241 -1.09 -4.66 -28.55
CA PRO A 241 -2.32 -5.42 -28.72
C PRO A 241 -3.22 -5.30 -27.49
N PHE A 242 -4.53 -5.46 -27.65
CA PHE A 242 -5.41 -5.78 -26.53
C PHE A 242 -5.24 -7.27 -26.16
N ASN A 243 -5.10 -7.56 -24.87
CA ASN A 243 -4.93 -8.89 -24.32
C ASN A 243 -5.63 -8.96 -22.96
N GLU A 244 -6.59 -9.89 -22.81
CA GLU A 244 -7.32 -10.10 -21.55
C GLU A 244 -6.44 -10.64 -20.41
N ASN A 245 -5.26 -11.18 -20.73
CA ASN A 245 -4.23 -11.57 -19.77
C ASN A 245 -3.05 -10.58 -19.77
N GLY A 246 -3.25 -9.36 -20.30
CA GLY A 246 -2.22 -8.32 -20.33
C GLY A 246 -2.22 -7.48 -19.06
N ILE A 247 -1.04 -7.24 -18.49
CA ILE A 247 -0.80 -6.18 -17.51
C ILE A 247 -0.05 -5.06 -18.24
N TYR A 248 -0.68 -3.90 -18.36
CA TYR A 248 -0.13 -2.77 -19.11
C TYR A 248 0.54 -1.79 -18.16
N PHE A 249 1.86 -1.87 -18.07
CA PHE A 249 2.68 -1.00 -17.23
C PHE A 249 2.98 0.32 -17.93
N VAL A 250 2.61 1.43 -17.31
CA VAL A 250 3.08 2.77 -17.66
C VAL A 250 4.29 3.08 -16.78
N LEU A 251 5.47 3.04 -17.39
CA LEU A 251 6.74 3.30 -16.72
C LEU A 251 7.17 4.74 -17.03
N THR A 252 7.10 5.62 -16.03
CA THR A 252 7.33 7.05 -16.25
C THR A 252 8.81 7.43 -16.11
N SER A 253 9.32 8.30 -16.98
CA SER A 253 10.64 8.90 -16.81
C SER A 253 10.72 9.74 -15.53
N SER A 254 11.93 9.99 -15.04
CA SER A 254 12.17 10.59 -13.71
C SER A 254 11.66 12.03 -13.54
N ASP A 255 11.33 12.71 -14.64
CA ASP A 255 10.80 14.08 -14.68
C ASP A 255 9.26 14.15 -14.74
N VAL A 256 8.58 13.01 -14.79
CA VAL A 256 7.12 12.91 -14.72
C VAL A 256 6.71 12.68 -13.28
N ASN A 257 5.70 13.42 -12.83
CA ASN A 257 5.06 13.23 -11.54
C ASN A 257 3.67 12.64 -11.71
N GLU A 258 3.26 11.78 -10.78
CA GLU A 258 1.89 11.28 -10.63
C GLU A 258 1.35 11.74 -9.27
N THR A 259 0.04 11.87 -9.12
CA THR A 259 -0.58 12.48 -7.94
C THR A 259 -0.24 11.77 -6.62
N GLU A 260 -0.10 10.45 -6.66
CA GLU A 260 0.15 9.58 -5.51
C GLU A 260 1.64 9.29 -5.32
N PHE A 261 2.47 9.63 -6.30
CA PHE A 261 3.89 9.40 -6.24
C PHE A 261 4.50 10.12 -5.04
N CYS A 262 5.42 9.45 -4.35
CA CYS A 262 6.11 9.97 -3.19
C CYS A 262 5.25 10.30 -1.96
N THR A 263 3.92 10.10 -2.01
CA THR A 263 3.01 10.42 -0.90
C THR A 263 2.24 9.21 -0.39
N SER A 264 1.50 8.52 -1.26
CA SER A 264 0.78 7.28 -0.95
C SER A 264 1.47 6.08 -1.57
N ALA A 265 2.00 6.17 -2.80
CA ALA A 265 2.47 5.01 -3.52
C ALA A 265 3.81 5.22 -4.26
N CYS A 266 4.42 4.12 -4.71
CA CYS A 266 5.59 4.11 -5.61
C CYS A 266 5.25 3.46 -6.95
N GLY A 267 4.22 2.62 -6.96
CA GLY A 267 3.48 2.13 -8.09
C GLY A 267 2.07 1.77 -7.61
N TRP A 268 1.22 1.39 -8.53
CA TRP A 268 -0.07 0.78 -8.23
C TRP A 268 -0.54 0.01 -9.47
N HIS A 269 -1.47 -0.92 -9.29
CA HIS A 269 -2.22 -1.53 -10.37
C HIS A 269 -3.72 -1.27 -10.21
N SER A 270 -4.45 -1.36 -11.32
CA SER A 270 -5.87 -1.13 -11.40
C SER A 270 -6.46 -1.82 -12.63
N TYR A 271 -7.77 -1.72 -12.79
CA TYR A 271 -8.48 -2.38 -13.86
C TYR A 271 -9.64 -1.54 -14.41
N ASP A 272 -10.10 -1.89 -15.61
CA ASP A 272 -11.33 -1.41 -16.20
C ASP A 272 -12.28 -2.59 -16.41
N TRP A 273 -13.38 -2.66 -15.64
CA TRP A 273 -14.34 -3.76 -15.74
C TRP A 273 -14.98 -3.94 -17.13
N PRO A 274 -15.44 -2.87 -17.81
CA PRO A 274 -16.03 -2.98 -19.16
C PRO A 274 -15.15 -3.74 -20.15
N THR A 275 -13.84 -3.49 -20.15
CA THR A 275 -12.90 -4.14 -21.06
C THR A 275 -12.12 -5.29 -20.42
N LYS A 276 -12.20 -5.46 -19.11
CA LYS A 276 -11.32 -6.32 -18.28
C LYS A 276 -9.83 -6.01 -18.49
N LEU A 277 -9.50 -4.77 -18.85
CA LEU A 277 -8.13 -4.33 -18.99
C LEU A 277 -7.50 -4.18 -17.61
N ILE A 278 -6.30 -4.71 -17.42
CA ILE A 278 -5.51 -4.55 -16.19
C ILE A 278 -4.31 -3.68 -16.53
N TYR A 279 -4.06 -2.64 -15.74
CA TYR A 279 -2.98 -1.71 -16.01
C TYR A 279 -2.31 -1.29 -14.71
N SER A 280 -1.08 -0.84 -14.81
CA SER A 280 -0.27 -0.43 -13.68
C SER A 280 0.52 0.81 -14.03
N TRP A 281 0.82 1.61 -13.02
CA TRP A 281 1.75 2.73 -13.13
C TRP A 281 2.91 2.52 -12.16
N ILE A 282 4.12 2.86 -12.61
CA ILE A 282 5.34 2.78 -11.81
C ILE A 282 6.08 4.12 -11.89
N GLY A 283 6.32 4.71 -10.73
CA GLY A 283 7.10 5.94 -10.60
C GLY A 283 8.60 5.69 -10.64
N ASN A 284 9.35 6.64 -11.21
CA ASN A 284 10.82 6.60 -11.22
C ASN A 284 11.37 7.52 -10.12
N SER A 285 11.97 6.91 -9.09
CA SER A 285 12.45 7.60 -7.90
C SER A 285 13.83 8.26 -8.05
N GLU A 286 14.41 8.23 -9.26
CA GLU A 286 15.74 8.80 -9.56
C GLU A 286 15.90 10.26 -9.13
N LEU A 287 14.90 11.09 -9.41
CA LEU A 287 14.90 12.52 -9.06
C LEU A 287 13.89 12.85 -7.95
N GLN A 288 13.03 11.91 -7.57
CA GLN A 288 11.86 12.16 -6.72
C GLN A 288 11.78 11.11 -5.62
N CYS A 289 11.81 11.57 -4.35
CA CYS A 289 11.74 10.73 -3.16
C CYS A 289 12.58 9.42 -3.16
N PRO A 290 13.89 9.48 -3.47
CA PRO A 290 14.74 8.29 -3.53
C PRO A 290 14.82 7.50 -2.22
N GLN A 291 14.51 8.13 -1.07
CA GLN A 291 14.48 7.45 0.24
C GLN A 291 13.17 6.70 0.52
N ARG A 292 12.11 6.99 -0.23
CA ARG A 292 10.78 6.41 -0.02
C ARG A 292 10.52 5.27 -0.98
N CYS A 293 10.88 5.49 -2.25
CA CYS A 293 10.61 4.56 -3.34
C CYS A 293 11.87 3.82 -3.80
N SER A 294 12.80 3.58 -2.88
CA SER A 294 13.93 2.67 -3.06
C SER A 294 14.48 2.22 -1.71
N ALA A 295 14.97 0.98 -1.65
CA ALA A 295 15.62 0.43 -0.47
C ALA A 295 17.10 0.84 -0.33
N GLN A 296 17.72 1.27 -1.42
CA GLN A 296 19.12 1.68 -1.45
C GLN A 296 19.36 2.65 -2.60
N GLN A 297 20.34 3.53 -2.45
CA GLN A 297 20.75 4.45 -3.52
C GLN A 297 21.91 3.93 -4.37
N THR A 298 22.69 2.99 -3.85
CA THR A 298 23.78 2.37 -4.61
C THR A 298 23.18 1.34 -5.57
N SER A 299 23.24 1.65 -6.86
CA SER A 299 22.69 0.81 -7.91
C SER A 299 23.64 -0.34 -8.28
N PRO A 300 23.22 -1.62 -8.25
CA PRO A 300 24.04 -2.71 -8.78
C PRO A 300 24.27 -2.62 -10.30
N ASN A 301 23.38 -1.94 -11.04
CA ASN A 301 23.39 -1.91 -12.50
C ASN A 301 23.77 -0.56 -13.12
N GLY A 302 24.21 0.40 -12.31
CA GLY A 302 24.58 1.75 -12.76
C GLY A 302 23.39 2.60 -13.22
N ASN A 303 22.16 2.20 -12.90
CA ASN A 303 20.93 2.95 -13.14
C ASN A 303 19.99 2.82 -11.93
N PHE A 304 20.10 3.79 -11.01
CA PHE A 304 19.35 3.78 -9.76
C PHE A 304 17.83 3.79 -9.96
N GLY A 305 17.32 4.63 -10.88
CA GLY A 305 15.89 4.70 -11.15
C GLY A 305 15.32 3.36 -11.60
N ALA A 306 15.98 2.71 -12.56
CA ALA A 306 15.54 1.41 -13.07
C ALA A 306 15.68 0.28 -12.03
N ASP A 307 16.73 0.28 -11.20
CA ASP A 307 16.87 -0.71 -10.12
C ASP A 307 15.76 -0.58 -9.07
N ALA A 308 15.41 0.65 -8.70
CA ALA A 308 14.30 0.91 -7.80
C ALA A 308 12.96 0.49 -8.42
N MET A 309 12.73 0.85 -9.69
CA MET A 309 11.52 0.47 -10.43
C MET A 309 11.36 -1.04 -10.58
N ALA A 310 12.45 -1.82 -10.74
CA ALA A 310 12.36 -3.26 -10.85
C ALA A 310 11.67 -3.91 -9.64
N SER A 311 11.96 -3.41 -8.43
CA SER A 311 11.29 -3.90 -7.21
C SER A 311 9.80 -3.56 -7.18
N VAL A 312 9.42 -2.37 -7.64
CA VAL A 312 8.01 -1.94 -7.66
C VAL A 312 7.26 -2.67 -8.77
N ILE A 313 7.87 -2.86 -9.95
CA ILE A 313 7.31 -3.68 -11.03
C ILE A 313 7.02 -5.10 -10.55
N ALA A 314 7.95 -5.72 -9.82
CA ALA A 314 7.74 -7.07 -9.27
C ALA A 314 6.55 -7.12 -8.32
N HIS A 315 6.43 -6.12 -7.44
CA HIS A 315 5.34 -5.95 -6.49
C HIS A 315 3.99 -5.86 -7.23
N GLU A 316 3.83 -4.86 -8.09
CA GLU A 316 2.57 -4.64 -8.82
C GLU A 316 2.23 -5.79 -9.78
N ALA A 317 3.23 -6.42 -10.40
CA ALA A 317 2.99 -7.54 -11.31
C ALA A 317 2.48 -8.76 -10.56
N MET A 318 3.01 -9.02 -9.35
CA MET A 318 2.61 -10.14 -8.52
C MET A 318 1.19 -9.96 -8.02
N GLU A 319 0.85 -8.77 -7.52
CA GLU A 319 -0.49 -8.39 -7.09
C GLU A 319 -1.48 -8.50 -8.23
N ALA A 320 -1.24 -7.81 -9.36
CA ALA A 320 -2.11 -7.90 -10.52
C ALA A 320 -2.28 -9.34 -11.05
N THR A 321 -1.28 -10.20 -10.89
CA THR A 321 -1.39 -11.62 -11.29
C THR A 321 -2.32 -12.39 -10.36
N THR A 322 -2.23 -12.16 -9.05
CA THR A 322 -2.99 -12.89 -8.04
C THR A 322 -4.35 -12.27 -7.75
N ASP A 323 -4.51 -10.97 -7.95
CA ASP A 323 -5.74 -10.23 -7.73
C ASP A 323 -5.97 -9.13 -8.79
N PRO A 324 -6.16 -9.52 -10.06
CA PRO A 324 -6.28 -8.57 -11.18
C PRO A 324 -7.42 -7.55 -11.05
N PHE A 325 -8.42 -7.84 -10.23
CA PHE A 325 -9.62 -7.03 -10.08
C PHE A 325 -9.87 -6.58 -8.63
N LEU A 326 -8.84 -6.63 -7.78
CA LEU A 326 -8.88 -6.21 -6.37
C LEU A 326 -10.01 -6.88 -5.57
N ASN A 327 -10.28 -8.15 -5.85
CA ASN A 327 -11.33 -8.94 -5.24
C ASN A 327 -11.03 -10.44 -5.10
N ALA A 328 -9.82 -10.92 -5.37
CA ALA A 328 -9.46 -12.34 -5.40
C ALA A 328 -8.61 -12.80 -4.21
N TRP A 329 -7.48 -12.15 -3.91
CA TRP A 329 -6.53 -12.61 -2.90
C TRP A 329 -6.03 -11.44 -2.06
N PHE A 330 -6.66 -11.25 -0.91
CA PHE A 330 -6.30 -10.22 0.06
C PHE A 330 -6.64 -10.68 1.48
N ASP A 331 -6.04 -10.05 2.48
CA ASP A 331 -6.31 -10.33 3.89
C ASP A 331 -7.53 -9.54 4.44
N LEU A 332 -7.80 -9.65 5.74
CA LEU A 332 -8.95 -8.94 6.36
C LEU A 332 -8.83 -7.40 6.35
N ASN A 333 -7.65 -6.85 6.12
CA ASN A 333 -7.39 -5.41 6.00
C ASN A 333 -7.35 -4.94 4.54
N GLY A 334 -7.45 -5.86 3.57
CA GLY A 334 -7.29 -5.54 2.16
C GLY A 334 -5.85 -5.59 1.66
N GLU A 335 -4.90 -6.11 2.45
CA GLU A 335 -3.50 -6.24 1.98
C GLU A 335 -3.38 -7.44 1.04
N GLU A 336 -2.82 -7.19 -0.14
CA GLU A 336 -2.46 -8.21 -1.13
C GLU A 336 -1.11 -8.86 -0.81
N ASN A 337 -0.66 -9.81 -1.64
CA ASN A 337 0.55 -10.57 -1.33
C ASN A 337 1.83 -9.74 -1.27
N ALA A 338 2.02 -8.78 -2.17
CA ALA A 338 3.22 -7.96 -2.17
C ALA A 338 3.14 -6.84 -1.12
N ASP A 339 1.96 -6.25 -0.87
CA ASP A 339 1.67 -5.33 0.23
C ASP A 339 2.19 -5.84 1.58
N LYS A 340 1.85 -7.09 1.92
CA LYS A 340 2.24 -7.70 3.21
C LYS A 340 3.74 -7.75 3.43
N CYS A 341 4.49 -7.77 2.34
CA CYS A 341 5.93 -7.89 2.31
C CYS A 341 6.62 -6.63 1.80
N ALA A 342 5.88 -5.53 1.70
CA ALA A 342 6.39 -4.28 1.21
C ALA A 342 7.63 -3.84 1.99
N TRP A 343 8.68 -3.46 1.25
CA TRP A 343 9.96 -2.99 1.79
C TRP A 343 10.73 -4.00 2.66
N THR A 344 10.37 -5.28 2.62
CA THR A 344 11.18 -6.37 3.21
C THR A 344 11.98 -7.07 2.11
N PHE A 345 13.26 -7.37 2.35
CA PHE A 345 14.18 -7.85 1.28
C PHE A 345 14.89 -9.17 1.60
N GLY A 346 14.60 -9.75 2.77
CA GLY A 346 15.13 -11.05 3.18
C GLY A 346 16.66 -11.07 3.23
N ASN A 347 17.23 -12.18 2.76
CA ASN A 347 18.68 -12.35 2.75
C ASN A 347 19.32 -11.52 1.65
N LEU A 348 20.24 -10.63 2.04
CA LEU A 348 20.98 -9.75 1.14
C LEU A 348 22.35 -10.33 0.78
N MET A 349 22.73 -10.18 -0.48
CA MET A 349 24.09 -10.32 -0.99
C MET A 349 24.64 -8.94 -1.35
N THR A 350 25.97 -8.81 -1.45
CA THR A 350 26.62 -7.55 -1.80
C THR A 350 27.38 -7.69 -3.12
N SER A 351 27.09 -6.78 -4.05
CA SER A 351 27.79 -6.65 -5.32
C SER A 351 29.20 -6.07 -5.12
N SER A 352 30.04 -6.16 -6.15
CA SER A 352 31.41 -5.65 -6.13
C SER A 352 31.49 -4.14 -5.89
N ASN A 353 30.44 -3.39 -6.21
CA ASN A 353 30.35 -1.95 -5.99
C ASN A 353 29.70 -1.58 -4.63
N GLY A 354 29.42 -2.56 -3.77
CA GLY A 354 28.79 -2.36 -2.46
C GLY A 354 27.26 -2.29 -2.49
N ALA A 355 26.61 -2.34 -3.66
CA ALA A 355 25.17 -2.43 -3.76
C ALA A 355 24.64 -3.77 -3.22
N TYR A 356 23.49 -3.77 -2.58
CA TYR A 356 22.80 -4.98 -2.19
C TYR A 356 22.01 -5.57 -3.35
N TYR A 357 21.86 -6.89 -3.37
CA TYR A 357 20.93 -7.60 -4.24
C TYR A 357 20.50 -8.89 -3.54
N ASN A 358 19.34 -9.42 -3.89
CA ASN A 358 18.85 -10.67 -3.31
C ASN A 358 18.42 -11.69 -4.37
N MET A 359 18.40 -11.29 -5.65
CA MET A 359 18.18 -12.21 -6.75
C MET A 359 18.95 -11.82 -8.01
N ILE A 360 19.11 -12.79 -8.90
CA ILE A 360 19.71 -12.61 -10.23
C ILE A 360 18.68 -13.01 -11.27
N VAL A 361 18.36 -12.09 -12.19
CA VAL A 361 17.38 -12.29 -13.25
C VAL A 361 18.07 -12.06 -14.59
N GLY A 362 18.08 -13.07 -15.46
CA GLY A 362 18.76 -12.96 -16.77
C GLY A 362 20.27 -12.66 -16.67
N GLY A 363 20.92 -13.05 -15.58
CA GLY A 363 22.33 -12.74 -15.30
C GLY A 363 22.59 -11.36 -14.68
N VAL A 364 21.54 -10.60 -14.37
CA VAL A 364 21.62 -9.25 -13.81
C VAL A 364 21.14 -9.24 -12.36
N GLN A 365 21.82 -8.48 -11.50
CA GLN A 365 21.57 -8.43 -10.06
C GLN A 365 20.43 -7.45 -9.74
N PHE A 366 19.44 -7.89 -8.96
CA PHE A 366 18.33 -7.03 -8.53
C PHE A 366 18.07 -7.17 -7.02
N LEU A 367 17.60 -6.08 -6.42
CA LEU A 367 17.09 -6.06 -5.06
C LEU A 367 15.57 -5.94 -5.12
N ILE A 368 14.87 -7.05 -4.91
CA ILE A 368 13.42 -7.15 -5.05
C ILE A 368 12.78 -7.43 -3.69
N GLN A 369 11.63 -6.83 -3.40
CA GLN A 369 10.90 -7.10 -2.17
C GLN A 369 10.56 -8.60 -2.06
N GLN A 370 10.46 -9.10 -0.83
CA GLN A 370 9.87 -10.41 -0.57
C GLN A 370 8.40 -10.41 -1.03
N ASN A 371 7.83 -11.60 -1.21
CA ASN A 371 6.41 -11.76 -1.44
C ASN A 371 5.80 -12.68 -0.39
N TRP A 372 4.50 -12.58 -0.15
CA TRP A 372 3.81 -13.48 0.75
C TRP A 372 3.80 -14.90 0.16
N ASN A 373 4.34 -15.85 0.90
CA ASN A 373 4.28 -17.26 0.55
C ASN A 373 3.07 -17.90 1.24
N LEU A 374 2.11 -18.40 0.47
CA LEU A 374 0.85 -18.94 1.02
C LEU A 374 1.07 -20.23 1.82
N SER A 375 2.05 -21.04 1.45
CA SER A 375 2.34 -22.31 2.10
C SER A 375 2.84 -22.13 3.54
N ILE A 376 3.64 -21.09 3.79
CA ILE A 376 4.17 -20.77 5.12
C ILE A 376 3.46 -19.60 5.80
N GLN A 377 2.59 -18.87 5.10
CA GLN A 377 1.90 -17.66 5.56
C GLN A 377 2.87 -16.63 6.14
N ASN A 378 3.90 -16.30 5.36
CA ASN A 378 4.93 -15.34 5.74
C ASN A 378 5.66 -14.81 4.49
N CYS A 379 6.35 -13.69 4.63
CA CYS A 379 7.20 -13.15 3.58
C CYS A 379 8.38 -14.08 3.29
N SER A 380 8.63 -14.35 2.01
CA SER A 380 9.76 -15.15 1.53
C SER A 380 10.33 -14.58 0.22
N LEU A 381 11.55 -15.00 -0.13
CA LEU A 381 12.09 -14.82 -1.47
C LEU A 381 11.85 -16.05 -2.37
N PHE A 382 11.56 -17.21 -1.78
CA PHE A 382 11.50 -18.51 -2.46
C PHE A 382 10.43 -19.42 -1.85
#